data_AF-A0A6L8E2I9-F1
#
_entry.id   AF-A0A6L8E2I9-F1
#
_cell.length_a   1.000
_cell.length_b   1.000
_cell.length_c   1.000
_cell.angle_alpha   90.00
_cell.angle_beta   90.00
_cell.angle_gamma   90.00
#
_symmetry.space_group_name_H-M   'P 1'
#
loop_
_entity.id
_entity.type
_entity.pdbx_description
1 polymer ?
#
loop_
_entity_poly.entity_id
_entity_poly.type
_entity_poly.pdbx_seq_one_letter_code
_entity_poly.pdbx_strand_id
1 'polypeptide(L)'
;MTTVPLTDYEEVRSRRVQSPADARDMVRVREARRAFREFHAQCFWYLRPDLQVSLDDVPEIVRGLRRNGGRKGFLVAARLCR
;
A
#
# COMPACT_ATOMS: atom_id res chain seq x y z
N MET A 1 15.65 -20.42 -46.66
CA MET A 1 15.60 -19.00 -46.27
C MET A 1 14.23 -18.77 -45.63
N THR A 2 14.27 -18.36 -44.37
CA THR A 2 13.18 -18.40 -43.39
C THR A 2 12.11 -17.34 -43.63
N THR A 3 10.86 -17.74 -43.82
CA THR A 3 9.70 -16.86 -43.60
C THR A 3 9.25 -17.03 -42.15
N VAL A 4 9.61 -16.06 -41.31
CA VAL A 4 9.06 -15.93 -39.95
C VAL A 4 7.70 -15.25 -40.06
N PRO A 5 6.58 -15.89 -39.69
CA PRO A 5 5.33 -15.16 -39.56
C PRO A 5 5.40 -14.29 -38.30
N LEU A 6 5.42 -12.98 -38.52
CA LEU A 6 4.98 -11.98 -37.56
C LEU A 6 3.45 -12.05 -37.49
N THR A 7 2.90 -12.52 -36.38
CA THR A 7 1.77 -11.90 -35.65
C THR A 7 1.26 -12.89 -34.61
N ASP A 8 1.85 -12.84 -33.43
CA ASP A 8 1.10 -13.02 -32.18
C ASP A 8 1.81 -12.14 -31.14
N TYR A 9 1.61 -10.83 -31.28
CA TYR A 9 1.75 -9.93 -30.14
C TYR A 9 0.58 -10.27 -29.20
N GLU A 10 0.72 -11.37 -28.44
CA GLU A 10 -0.15 -11.64 -27.31
C GLU A 10 0.12 -10.55 -26.27
N GLU A 11 -0.79 -9.58 -26.31
CA GLU A 11 -1.02 -8.54 -25.33
C GLU A 11 -0.78 -9.10 -23.91
N VAL A 12 0.34 -8.70 -23.28
CA VAL A 12 0.72 -9.08 -21.91
C VAL A 12 -0.24 -8.43 -20.92
N ARG A 13 -1.49 -8.86 -20.88
CA ARG A 13 -2.36 -8.68 -19.72
C ARG A 13 -2.07 -9.82 -18.78
N SER A 14 -1.03 -9.62 -18.00
CA SER A 14 -0.69 -10.39 -16.80
C SER A 14 -1.90 -10.37 -15.84
N ARG A 15 -2.92 -11.19 -16.12
CA ARG A 15 -3.96 -11.57 -15.17
C ARG A 15 -3.31 -12.53 -14.18
N ARG A 16 -2.43 -12.00 -13.33
CA ARG A 16 -1.98 -12.72 -12.14
C ARG A 16 -3.25 -13.10 -11.40
N VAL A 17 -3.43 -14.39 -11.13
CA VAL A 17 -4.45 -14.88 -10.22
C VAL A 17 -4.09 -14.31 -8.86
N GLN A 18 -4.63 -13.14 -8.52
CA GLN A 18 -4.46 -12.54 -7.20
C GLN A 18 -5.29 -13.37 -6.23
N SER A 19 -4.63 -13.89 -5.20
CA SER A 19 -5.34 -14.52 -4.11
C SER A 19 -6.16 -13.46 -3.36
N PRO A 20 -7.24 -13.85 -2.67
CA PRO A 20 -7.94 -12.94 -1.77
C PRO A 20 -7.03 -12.33 -0.69
N ALA A 21 -5.92 -13.00 -0.33
CA ALA A 21 -4.92 -12.47 0.58
C ALA A 21 -4.15 -11.30 -0.06
N ASP A 22 -3.67 -11.46 -1.29
CA ASP A 22 -2.97 -10.40 -2.03
C ASP A 22 -3.85 -9.15 -2.18
N ALA A 23 -5.14 -9.34 -2.48
CA ALA A 23 -6.09 -8.24 -2.59
C ALA A 23 -6.26 -7.49 -1.26
N ARG A 24 -6.29 -8.19 -0.12
CA ARG A 24 -6.36 -7.57 1.21
C ARG A 24 -5.10 -6.80 1.54
N ASP A 25 -3.92 -7.34 1.22
CA ASP A 25 -2.65 -6.68 1.47
C ASP A 25 -2.49 -5.43 0.61
N MET A 26 -2.91 -5.46 -0.65
CA MET A 26 -2.96 -4.27 -1.51
C MET A 26 -3.87 -3.18 -0.94
N VAL A 27 -5.04 -3.55 -0.41
CA VAL A 27 -5.95 -2.60 0.26
C VAL A 27 -5.30 -2.02 1.52
N ARG A 28 -4.66 -2.85 2.35
CA ARG A 28 -3.95 -2.40 3.56
C ARG A 28 -2.84 -1.40 3.22
N VAL A 29 -2.02 -1.69 2.22
CA VAL A 29 -0.94 -0.78 1.78
C VAL A 29 -1.52 0.54 1.28
N ARG A 30 -2.61 0.50 0.50
CA ARG A 30 -3.27 1.71 -0.01
C ARG A 30 -3.82 2.58 1.12
N GLU A 31 -4.48 1.98 2.09
CA GLU A 31 -5.01 2.70 3.26
C GLU A 31 -3.87 3.23 4.15
N ALA A 32 -2.78 2.47 4.31
CA ALA A 32 -1.60 2.92 5.05
C ALA A 32 -0.93 4.13 4.38
N ARG A 33 -0.79 4.14 3.05
CA ARG A 33 -0.31 5.30 2.28
C ARG A 33 -1.20 6.53 2.46
N ARG A 34 -2.51 6.34 2.46
CA ARG A 34 -3.46 7.43 2.70
C ARG A 34 -3.28 8.01 4.11
N ALA A 35 -3.21 7.13 5.11
CA ALA A 35 -3.02 7.53 6.50
C ALA A 35 -1.66 8.23 6.71
N PHE A 36 -0.59 7.72 6.11
CA PHE A 36 0.74 8.32 6.18
C PHE A 36 0.74 9.77 5.69
N ARG A 37 0.14 10.04 4.52
CA ARG A 37 0.02 11.40 3.99
C ARG A 37 -0.86 12.30 4.85
N GLU A 38 -2.02 11.80 5.28
CA GLU A 38 -2.99 12.57 6.06
C GLU A 38 -2.44 12.96 7.44
N PHE A 39 -1.69 12.06 8.08
CA PHE A 39 -1.14 12.26 9.42
C PHE A 39 0.35 12.61 9.40
N HIS A 40 0.94 12.97 8.25
CA HIS A 40 2.38 13.16 8.13
C HIS A 40 2.92 14.15 9.15
N ALA A 41 2.41 15.38 9.14
CA ALA A 41 2.84 16.43 10.06
C ALA A 41 2.65 16.10 11.55
N GLN A 42 1.65 15.27 11.89
CA GLN A 42 1.32 14.94 13.28
C GLN A 42 2.08 13.71 13.80
N CYS A 43 2.16 12.65 13.00
CA CYS A 43 2.64 11.34 13.43
C CYS A 43 4.01 10.98 12.83
N PHE A 44 4.35 11.54 11.68
CA PHE A 44 5.44 11.07 10.83
C PHE A 44 6.35 12.21 10.33
N TRP A 45 6.38 13.34 11.04
CA TRP A 45 7.12 14.55 10.63
C TRP A 45 8.62 14.30 10.42
N TYR A 46 9.18 13.30 11.08
CA TYR A 46 10.58 12.89 11.00
C TYR A 46 10.89 11.99 9.79
N LEU A 47 9.87 11.48 9.10
CA LEU A 47 10.02 10.66 7.90
C LEU A 47 9.92 11.54 6.66
N ARG A 48 10.61 11.13 5.59
CA ARG A 48 10.50 11.79 4.30
C ARG A 48 9.05 11.74 3.79
N PRO A 49 8.46 12.84 3.31
CA PRO A 49 7.07 12.89 2.87
C PRO A 49 6.81 12.06 1.60
N ASP A 50 7.86 11.76 0.83
CA ASP A 50 7.82 10.95 -0.39
C ASP A 50 8.14 9.46 -0.13
N LEU A 51 8.21 9.03 1.13
CA LEU A 51 8.43 7.64 1.49
C LEU A 51 7.33 6.74 0.88
N GLN A 52 7.78 5.73 0.14
CA GLN A 52 6.88 4.75 -0.46
C GLN A 52 6.53 3.67 0.55
N VAL A 53 5.41 3.85 1.26
CA VAL A 53 4.90 2.87 2.23
C VAL A 53 4.59 1.54 1.54
N SER A 54 5.19 0.47 2.05
CA SER A 54 5.02 -0.93 1.68
C SER A 54 4.18 -1.68 2.72
N LEU A 55 3.99 -3.00 2.55
CA LEU A 55 3.28 -3.82 3.53
C LEU A 55 4.05 -3.92 4.87
N ASP A 56 5.37 -3.98 4.80
CA ASP A 56 6.26 -4.10 5.96
C ASP A 56 6.25 -2.86 6.84
N ASP A 57 5.86 -1.71 6.28
CA ASP A 57 5.75 -0.44 6.99
C ASP A 57 4.42 -0.30 7.76
N VAL A 58 3.40 -1.09 7.41
CA VAL A 58 2.06 -0.99 8.02
C VAL A 58 2.09 -1.06 9.55
N PRO A 59 2.87 -1.96 10.19
CA PRO A 59 3.00 -1.98 11.64
C PRO A 59 3.53 -0.67 12.23
N GLU A 60 4.48 0.02 11.59
CA GLU A 60 4.99 1.31 12.05
C GLU A 60 3.96 2.42 11.87
N ILE A 61 3.23 2.43 10.74
CA ILE A 61 2.13 3.37 10.51
C ILE A 61 1.06 3.23 11.61
N VAL A 62 0.69 1.99 11.94
CA VAL A 62 -0.25 1.70 13.03
C VAL A 62 0.28 2.21 14.38
N ARG A 63 1.56 1.99 14.68
CA ARG A 63 2.20 2.50 15.91
C ARG A 63 2.15 4.02 15.98
N GLY A 64 2.57 4.72 14.92
CA GLY A 64 2.55 6.18 14.87
C GLY A 64 1.16 6.77 15.06
N LEU A 65 0.16 6.21 14.36
CA LEU A 65 -1.24 6.64 14.47
C LEU A 65 -1.81 6.44 15.88
N ARG A 66 -1.51 5.32 16.53
CA ARG A 66 -1.96 5.06 17.91
C ARG A 66 -1.27 5.97 18.93
N ARG A 67 0.01 6.28 18.71
CA ARG A 67 0.82 7.08 19.64
C ARG A 67 0.48 8.57 19.56
N ASN A 68 0.37 9.10 18.34
CA ASN A 68 0.33 10.56 18.12
C ASN A 68 -0.92 11.03 17.38
N GLY A 69 -1.72 10.15 16.77
CA GLY A 69 -2.82 10.53 15.87
C GLY A 69 -4.14 10.90 16.56
N GLY A 70 -4.19 10.88 17.89
CA GLY A 70 -5.40 11.13 18.67
C GLY A 70 -6.54 10.17 18.33
N ARG A 71 -7.80 10.59 18.56
CA ARG A 71 -8.98 9.73 18.30
C ARG A 71 -9.08 9.32 16.83
N LYS A 72 -8.83 10.25 15.90
CA LYS A 72 -8.94 9.98 14.45
C LYS A 72 -7.90 8.94 14.01
N GLY A 73 -6.64 9.14 14.40
CA GLY A 73 -5.56 8.20 14.10
C GLY A 73 -5.79 6.82 14.73
N PHE A 74 -6.27 6.77 15.97
CA PHE A 74 -6.61 5.50 16.63
C PHE A 74 -7.65 4.68 15.84
N LEU A 75 -8.71 5.33 15.34
CA LEU A 75 -9.73 4.66 14.53
C LEU A 75 -9.19 4.20 13.17
N VAL A 76 -8.31 4.96 12.54
CA VAL A 76 -7.63 4.56 11.30
C VAL A 76 -6.72 3.36 11.54
N ALA A 77 -5.92 3.38 12.60
CA ALA A 77 -5.06 2.26 13.00
C ALA A 77 -5.87 0.98 13.24
N ALA A 78 -7.05 1.08 13.87
CA ALA A 78 -7.93 -0.07 14.08
C ALA A 78 -8.48 -0.68 12.77
N ARG A 79 -8.63 0.12 11.71
CA ARG A 79 -9.02 -0.38 10.37
C ARG A 79 -7.86 -1.08 9.67
N LEU A 80 -6.64 -0.58 9.82
CA LEU A 80 -5.44 -1.20 9.23
C LEU A 80 -5.11 -2.57 9.81
N CYS A 81 -5.54 -2.86 11.04
CA CYS A 81 -5.35 -4.16 11.68
C CYS A 81 -6.40 -5.23 11.31
N ARG A 82 -7.38 -4.90 10.46
CA ARG A 82 -8.41 -5.85 10.01
C ARG A 82 -7.98 -6.64 8.79
#